data_AF-A0A836V547-F1
#
_entry.id   AF-A0A836V547-F1
#
_cell.length_a   1.000
_cell.length_b   1.000
_cell.length_c   1.000
_cell.angle_alpha   90.00
_cell.angle_beta   90.00
_cell.angle_gamma   90.00
#
_symmetry.space_group_name_H-M   'P 1'
#
loop_
_entity.id
_entity.type
_entity.pdbx_description
1 polymer ?
#
loop_
_entity_poly.entity_id
_entity_poly.type
_entity_poly.pdbx_seq_one_letter_code
_entity_poly.pdbx_strand_id
1 'polypeptide(L)'
;MNRSSQSFEKAAYKWHFSALAMLIFLAVCFVYPVQLSFAHSGDNEAFNAGESSGPEEIEVNEQGLRAIDIQLAKVRSTTLKDILETTGKVKADETRAFDVNPTVTGVVKAVYAKQGDNVSKGKVLALVHSIEVATTLTQLLNDRTRINSDIARVQTQRSPLTENKGC
;
A
#
# COMPACT_ATOMS: atom_id res chain seq x y z
N MET A 1 -29.35 32.46 16.73
CA MET A 1 -30.22 32.24 15.55
C MET A 1 -29.32 31.93 14.35
N ASN A 2 -29.65 30.90 13.55
CA ASN A 2 -29.19 30.66 12.17
C ASN A 2 -27.92 29.81 11.91
N ARG A 3 -28.11 28.52 11.55
CA ARG A 3 -27.49 27.77 10.41
C ARG A 3 -27.55 26.25 10.66
N SER A 4 -28.54 25.51 10.10
CA SER A 4 -28.42 24.04 9.91
C SER A 4 -29.61 23.35 9.21
N SER A 5 -30.02 23.73 7.98
CA SER A 5 -31.03 22.91 7.25
C SER A 5 -30.91 22.88 5.72
N GLN A 6 -29.76 23.20 5.14
CA GLN A 6 -29.60 23.32 3.67
C GLN A 6 -28.62 22.29 3.07
N SER A 7 -28.71 21.00 3.44
CA SER A 7 -27.82 19.98 2.86
C SER A 7 -28.46 18.65 2.44
N PHE A 8 -29.78 18.45 2.57
CA PHE A 8 -30.40 17.15 2.25
C PHE A 8 -31.17 17.07 0.92
N GLU A 9 -31.51 18.17 0.26
CA GLU A 9 -32.26 18.11 -1.03
C GLU A 9 -31.36 17.95 -2.28
N LYS A 10 -30.03 18.01 -2.13
CA LYS A 10 -29.11 18.00 -3.28
C LYS A 10 -28.67 16.62 -3.78
N ALA A 11 -29.02 15.56 -3.08
CA ALA A 11 -28.58 14.21 -3.41
C ALA A 11 -29.48 13.51 -4.44
N ALA A 12 -30.78 13.78 -4.46
CA ALA A 12 -31.72 13.13 -5.38
C ALA A 12 -31.59 13.67 -6.82
N TYR A 13 -31.43 14.99 -7.01
CA TYR A 13 -31.40 15.58 -8.37
C TYR A 13 -30.14 15.20 -9.17
N LYS A 14 -29.02 14.90 -8.49
CA LYS A 14 -27.74 14.57 -9.15
C LYS A 14 -27.77 13.23 -9.88
N TRP A 15 -28.54 12.26 -9.39
CA TRP A 15 -28.65 10.93 -9.98
C TRP A 15 -29.64 10.92 -11.16
N HIS A 16 -30.72 11.67 -11.05
CA HIS A 16 -31.68 11.84 -12.15
C HIS A 16 -31.07 12.63 -13.33
N PHE A 17 -30.26 13.67 -13.08
CA PHE A 17 -29.60 14.42 -14.15
C PHE A 17 -28.57 13.60 -14.93
N SER A 18 -27.82 12.73 -14.25
CA SER A 18 -26.82 11.87 -14.89
C SER A 18 -27.44 10.77 -15.75
N ALA A 19 -28.55 10.18 -15.30
CA ALA A 19 -29.26 9.16 -16.07
C ALA A 19 -29.99 9.74 -17.28
N LEU A 20 -30.59 10.93 -17.15
CA LEU A 20 -31.25 11.63 -18.25
C LEU A 20 -30.24 12.10 -19.32
N ALA A 21 -29.07 12.61 -18.91
CA ALA A 21 -28.02 13.05 -19.84
C ALA A 21 -27.42 11.90 -20.67
N MET A 22 -27.25 10.72 -20.07
CA MET A 22 -26.73 9.54 -20.77
C MET A 22 -27.73 8.97 -21.79
N LEU A 23 -29.03 9.01 -21.46
CA LEU A 23 -30.10 8.52 -22.34
C LEU A 23 -30.33 9.48 -23.53
N ILE A 24 -30.21 10.79 -23.31
CA ILE A 24 -30.23 11.80 -24.39
C ILE A 24 -28.99 11.66 -25.28
N PHE A 25 -27.81 11.42 -24.72
CA PHE A 25 -26.58 11.23 -25.51
C PHE A 25 -26.64 9.99 -26.40
N LEU A 26 -27.18 8.87 -25.88
CA LEU A 26 -27.40 7.65 -26.65
C LEU A 26 -28.43 7.85 -27.78
N ALA A 27 -29.52 8.58 -27.51
CA ALA A 27 -30.54 8.88 -28.50
C ALA A 27 -30.04 9.82 -29.60
N VAL A 28 -29.21 10.82 -29.26
CA VAL A 28 -28.62 11.75 -30.24
C VAL A 28 -27.62 11.03 -31.15
N CYS A 29 -26.82 10.09 -30.62
CA CYS A 29 -25.95 9.24 -31.44
C CYS A 29 -26.72 8.30 -32.38
N PHE A 30 -27.92 7.87 -32.02
CA PHE A 30 -28.74 6.97 -32.85
C PHE A 30 -29.47 7.71 -33.98
N VAL A 31 -29.85 8.97 -33.77
CA VAL A 31 -30.60 9.77 -34.76
C VAL A 31 -29.69 10.59 -35.67
N TYR A 32 -28.49 10.97 -35.20
CA TYR A 32 -27.52 11.73 -35.98
C TYR A 32 -26.17 11.00 -36.02
N PRO A 33 -25.90 10.19 -37.08
CA PRO A 33 -24.54 9.68 -37.26
C PRO A 33 -23.62 10.86 -37.52
N VAL A 34 -22.75 11.16 -36.54
CA VAL A 34 -21.64 12.11 -36.72
C VAL A 34 -20.79 11.57 -37.86
N GLN A 35 -20.85 12.25 -39.00
CA GLN A 35 -19.93 12.06 -40.11
C GLN A 35 -18.55 12.53 -39.66
N LEU A 36 -17.75 11.61 -39.10
CA LEU A 36 -16.32 11.82 -38.86
C LEU A 36 -15.60 11.58 -40.18
N SER A 37 -15.41 12.68 -40.92
CA SER A 37 -14.60 12.73 -42.14
C SER A 37 -13.14 12.40 -41.82
N PHE A 38 -12.66 11.25 -42.29
CA PHE A 38 -11.23 11.06 -42.53
C PHE A 38 -10.88 11.74 -43.84
N ALA A 39 -10.22 12.89 -43.74
CA ALA A 39 -9.54 13.49 -44.88
C ALA A 39 -8.23 12.73 -45.10
N HIS A 40 -8.12 12.01 -46.23
CA HIS A 40 -6.88 11.85 -47.00
C HIS A 40 -7.30 11.81 -48.47
N SER A 41 -7.08 12.93 -49.15
CA SER A 41 -7.21 13.05 -50.60
C SER A 41 -5.87 12.65 -51.21
N GLY A 42 -5.90 11.63 -52.04
CA GLY A 42 -4.76 11.12 -52.80
C GLY A 42 -5.28 10.11 -53.80
N ASP A 43 -5.49 10.56 -55.03
CA ASP A 43 -5.87 9.74 -56.16
C ASP A 43 -4.82 8.63 -56.37
N ASN A 44 -5.25 7.37 -56.26
CA ASN A 44 -4.47 6.21 -56.67
C ASN A 44 -5.36 5.18 -57.39
N GLU A 45 -6.02 5.63 -58.45
CA GLU A 45 -6.51 4.75 -59.51
C GLU A 45 -5.31 4.24 -60.32
N ALA A 46 -4.56 3.28 -59.77
CA ALA A 46 -3.44 2.66 -60.45
C ALA A 46 -3.15 1.22 -60.03
N PHE A 47 -4.13 0.44 -59.55
CA PHE A 47 -3.99 -1.03 -59.48
C PHE A 47 -5.36 -1.70 -59.61
N ASN A 48 -5.94 -1.62 -60.82
CA ASN A 48 -6.93 -2.59 -61.25
C ASN A 48 -6.19 -3.74 -61.96
N ALA A 49 -5.64 -4.64 -61.17
CA ALA A 49 -5.22 -5.96 -61.60
C ALA A 49 -5.82 -6.95 -60.59
N GLY A 50 -7.00 -7.44 -60.93
CA GLY A 50 -7.57 -8.59 -60.25
C GLY A 50 -6.66 -9.79 -60.51
N GLU A 51 -5.87 -10.16 -59.51
CA GLU A 51 -5.30 -11.49 -59.40
C GLU A 51 -5.11 -11.82 -57.93
N SER A 52 -6.15 -12.38 -57.32
CA SER A 52 -5.98 -13.13 -56.07
C SER A 52 -5.31 -14.46 -56.43
N SER A 53 -3.99 -14.43 -56.63
CA SER A 53 -3.18 -15.64 -56.51
C SER A 53 -3.20 -16.04 -55.04
N GLY A 54 -4.21 -16.83 -54.67
CA GLY A 54 -4.07 -17.74 -53.55
C GLY A 54 -2.91 -18.70 -53.83
N PRO A 55 -2.44 -19.45 -52.81
CA PRO A 55 -1.38 -20.43 -53.03
C PRO A 55 -1.76 -21.34 -54.20
N GLU A 56 -0.87 -21.42 -55.20
CA GLU A 56 -1.03 -22.30 -56.35
C GLU A 56 -1.11 -23.74 -55.83
N GLU A 57 -2.24 -24.41 -56.08
CA GLU A 57 -2.45 -25.78 -55.65
C GLU A 57 -1.62 -26.70 -56.55
N ILE A 58 -0.59 -27.31 -55.98
CA ILE A 58 0.28 -28.25 -56.69
C ILE A 58 -0.25 -29.66 -56.45
N GLU A 59 -0.76 -30.30 -57.50
CA GLU A 59 -1.16 -31.71 -57.45
C GLU A 59 0.08 -32.62 -57.46
N VAL A 60 0.24 -33.43 -56.41
CA VAL A 60 1.35 -34.38 -56.28
C VAL A 60 0.83 -35.81 -56.45
N ASN A 61 1.46 -36.59 -57.32
CA ASN A 61 1.13 -37.99 -57.52
C ASN A 61 1.45 -38.83 -56.25
N GLU A 62 0.60 -39.80 -55.95
CA GLU A 62 0.66 -40.76 -54.83
C GLU A 62 2.02 -41.47 -54.66
N GLN A 63 2.76 -41.69 -55.75
CA GLN A 63 4.10 -42.28 -55.72
C GLN A 63 5.16 -41.27 -55.23
N GLY A 64 4.99 -39.99 -55.57
CA GLY A 64 5.81 -38.89 -55.06
C GLY A 64 5.54 -38.63 -53.58
N LEU A 65 4.27 -38.62 -53.17
CA LEU A 65 3.87 -38.50 -51.76
C LEU A 65 4.46 -39.60 -50.86
N ARG A 66 4.68 -40.81 -51.39
CA ARG A 66 5.31 -41.91 -50.64
C ARG A 66 6.83 -41.87 -50.64
N ALA A 67 7.43 -41.26 -51.66
CA ALA A 67 8.88 -41.07 -51.74
C ALA A 67 9.37 -39.92 -50.85
N ILE A 68 8.48 -38.98 -50.51
CA ILE A 68 8.77 -37.79 -49.71
C ILE A 68 7.92 -37.87 -48.43
N ASP A 69 8.54 -38.12 -47.28
CA ASP A 69 7.85 -38.35 -45.98
C ASP A 69 7.15 -37.08 -45.43
N ILE A 70 6.02 -36.70 -46.02
CA ILE A 70 5.28 -35.49 -45.67
C ILE A 70 4.43 -35.74 -44.43
N GLN A 71 4.72 -35.01 -43.35
CA GLN A 71 3.96 -35.07 -42.09
C GLN A 71 2.92 -33.93 -42.04
N LEU A 72 1.66 -34.31 -41.88
CA LEU A 72 0.54 -33.37 -41.74
C LEU A 72 0.11 -33.28 -40.28
N ALA A 73 -0.08 -32.06 -39.77
CA ALA A 73 -0.64 -31.81 -38.45
C ALA A 73 -1.87 -30.89 -38.57
N LYS A 74 -2.95 -31.24 -37.84
CA LYS A 74 -4.17 -30.43 -37.81
C LYS A 74 -3.94 -29.17 -36.98
N VAL A 75 -4.19 -27.99 -37.57
CA VAL A 75 -4.09 -26.71 -36.86
C VAL A 75 -5.12 -26.67 -35.73
N ARG A 76 -4.67 -26.26 -34.54
CA ARG A 76 -5.52 -26.09 -33.36
C ARG A 76 -5.19 -24.77 -32.66
N SER A 77 -6.21 -24.00 -32.33
CA SER A 77 -6.06 -22.84 -31.43
C SER A 77 -5.84 -23.33 -30.00
N THR A 78 -4.77 -22.88 -29.36
CA THR A 78 -4.44 -23.19 -27.97
C THR A 78 -3.71 -22.03 -27.32
N THR A 79 -3.82 -21.89 -26.00
CA THR A 79 -3.05 -20.90 -25.25
C THR A 79 -1.65 -21.44 -25.03
N LEU A 80 -0.65 -20.77 -25.61
CA LEU A 80 0.75 -21.09 -25.34
C LEU A 80 1.10 -20.62 -23.92
N LYS A 81 1.75 -21.50 -23.15
CA LYS A 81 2.32 -21.14 -21.86
C LYS A 81 3.75 -20.69 -22.09
N ASP A 82 3.96 -19.37 -22.13
CA ASP A 82 5.32 -18.83 -22.10
C ASP A 82 5.89 -19.02 -20.70
N ILE A 83 6.95 -19.82 -20.59
CA ILE A 83 7.68 -20.00 -19.34
C ILE A 83 8.75 -18.91 -19.31
N LEU A 84 8.59 -17.93 -18.41
CA LEU A 84 9.61 -16.93 -18.13
C LEU A 84 10.42 -17.37 -16.91
N GLU A 85 11.63 -17.85 -17.12
CA GLU A 85 12.58 -18.12 -16.04
C GLU A 85 13.25 -16.80 -15.62
N THR A 86 13.05 -16.41 -14.36
CA THR A 86 13.63 -15.21 -13.79
C THR A 86 14.38 -15.51 -12.51
N THR A 87 15.46 -14.77 -12.26
CA THR A 87 16.23 -14.87 -11.02
C THR A 87 15.75 -13.82 -10.03
N GLY A 88 15.32 -14.26 -8.85
CA GLY A 88 14.99 -13.39 -7.73
C GLY A 88 16.14 -13.24 -6.74
N LYS A 89 16.17 -12.15 -5.99
CA LYS A 89 17.04 -11.99 -4.81
C LYS A 89 16.19 -12.04 -3.55
N VAL A 90 16.60 -12.85 -2.57
CA VAL A 90 16.01 -12.83 -1.24
C VAL A 90 16.53 -11.58 -0.53
N LYS A 91 15.63 -10.67 -0.19
CA LYS A 91 15.92 -9.52 0.66
C LYS A 91 15.28 -9.71 2.03
N ALA A 92 15.92 -9.13 3.03
CA ALA A 92 15.26 -8.94 4.31
C ALA A 92 14.01 -8.09 4.07
N ASP A 93 12.94 -8.44 4.78
CA ASP A 93 11.72 -7.69 4.77
C ASP A 93 11.97 -6.32 5.43
N GLU A 94 11.94 -5.27 4.63
CA GLU A 94 12.22 -3.89 5.07
C GLU A 94 11.23 -3.45 6.16
N THR A 95 10.02 -4.04 6.23
CA THR A 95 9.04 -3.75 7.28
C THR A 95 9.39 -4.38 8.64
N ARG A 96 10.35 -5.33 8.67
CA ARG A 96 10.80 -6.03 9.87
C ARG A 96 12.24 -5.70 10.27
N ALA A 97 12.86 -4.74 9.61
CA ALA A 97 14.16 -4.20 10.00
C ALA A 97 13.99 -3.07 11.00
N PHE A 98 14.56 -3.22 12.20
CA PHE A 98 14.49 -2.20 13.25
C PHE A 98 15.90 -1.83 13.71
N ASP A 99 16.17 -0.52 13.75
CA ASP A 99 17.32 0.03 14.44
C ASP A 99 16.90 0.44 15.86
N VAL A 100 17.60 -0.09 16.88
CA VAL A 100 17.24 0.07 18.29
C VAL A 100 18.20 1.04 18.94
N ASN A 101 17.76 2.30 19.09
CA ASN A 101 18.53 3.36 19.69
C ASN A 101 18.07 3.64 21.14
N PRO A 102 18.99 3.79 22.10
CA PRO A 102 18.63 4.14 23.47
C PRO A 102 18.03 5.56 23.53
N THR A 103 16.99 5.74 24.33
CA THR A 103 16.30 7.04 24.51
C THR A 103 17.11 8.03 25.35
N VAL A 104 18.09 7.54 26.12
CA VAL A 104 18.91 8.34 27.03
C VAL A 104 20.39 8.15 26.72
N THR A 105 21.17 9.20 26.94
CA THR A 105 22.63 9.15 26.78
C THR A 105 23.27 8.46 27.99
N GLY A 106 24.31 7.67 27.77
CA GLY A 106 24.98 6.94 28.86
C GLY A 106 26.17 6.11 28.40
N VAL A 107 26.76 5.40 29.36
CA VAL A 107 27.89 4.48 29.13
C VAL A 107 27.37 3.05 29.01
N VAL A 108 27.83 2.32 28.00
CA VAL A 108 27.47 0.92 27.81
C VAL A 108 28.19 0.08 28.86
N LYS A 109 27.42 -0.63 29.70
CA LYS A 109 27.95 -1.52 30.74
C LYS A 109 28.16 -2.94 30.23
N ALA A 110 27.22 -3.44 29.42
CA ALA A 110 27.30 -4.78 28.87
C ALA A 110 26.56 -4.87 27.54
N VAL A 111 27.04 -5.74 26.65
CA VAL A 111 26.41 -6.07 25.38
C VAL A 111 26.12 -7.57 25.37
N TYR A 112 24.87 -7.95 25.20
CA TYR A 112 24.41 -9.34 25.29
C TYR A 112 24.12 -9.97 23.93
N ALA A 113 23.86 -9.16 22.91
CA ALA A 113 23.62 -9.62 21.54
C ALA A 113 24.75 -9.13 20.63
N LYS A 114 25.29 -10.02 19.81
CA LYS A 114 26.30 -9.72 18.79
C LYS A 114 25.70 -9.84 17.39
N GLN A 115 26.43 -9.32 16.41
CA GLN A 115 26.04 -9.43 15.01
C GLN A 115 25.90 -10.91 14.60
N GLY A 116 24.77 -11.25 13.99
CA GLY A 116 24.45 -12.62 13.56
C GLY A 116 23.68 -13.45 14.59
N ASP A 117 23.55 -12.98 15.83
CA ASP A 117 22.77 -13.69 16.85
C ASP A 117 21.27 -13.62 16.56
N ASN A 118 20.56 -14.72 16.79
CA ASN A 118 19.10 -14.73 16.72
C ASN A 118 18.52 -14.11 18.01
N VAL A 119 17.63 -13.13 17.83
CA VAL A 119 16.97 -12.40 18.92
C VAL A 119 15.47 -12.37 18.72
N SER A 120 14.74 -12.53 19.82
CA SER A 120 13.27 -12.49 19.84
C SER A 120 12.78 -11.24 20.54
N LYS A 121 11.51 -10.86 20.30
CA LYS A 121 10.86 -9.73 20.97
C LYS A 121 10.99 -9.85 22.49
N GLY A 122 11.44 -8.77 23.13
CA GLY A 122 11.62 -8.70 24.59
C GLY A 122 12.99 -9.19 25.09
N LYS A 123 13.86 -9.71 24.22
CA LYS A 123 15.24 -10.06 24.60
C LYS A 123 16.06 -8.79 24.84
N VAL A 124 16.81 -8.76 25.94
CA VAL A 124 17.71 -7.65 26.28
C VAL A 124 18.94 -7.70 25.37
N LEU A 125 19.22 -6.59 24.68
CA LEU A 125 20.35 -6.49 23.74
C LEU A 125 21.61 -5.91 24.39
N ALA A 126 21.45 -4.87 25.21
CA ALA A 126 22.53 -4.19 25.91
C ALA A 126 22.03 -3.56 27.21
N LEU A 127 22.95 -3.33 28.15
CA LEU A 127 22.71 -2.57 29.38
C LEU A 127 23.47 -1.25 29.31
N VAL A 128 22.73 -0.14 29.41
CA VAL A 128 23.27 1.22 29.38
C VAL A 128 23.05 1.88 30.74
N HIS A 129 24.11 2.50 31.27
CA HIS A 129 24.05 3.29 32.49
C HIS A 129 24.01 4.78 32.12
N SER A 130 22.92 5.46 32.47
CA SER A 130 22.74 6.90 32.23
C SER A 130 22.88 7.69 33.53
N ILE A 131 23.77 8.70 33.52
CA ILE A 131 23.94 9.63 34.63
C ILE A 131 22.70 10.53 34.76
N GLU A 132 22.11 10.94 33.64
CA GLU A 132 20.92 11.82 33.59
C GLU A 132 19.72 11.20 34.31
N VAL A 133 19.46 9.92 34.06
CA VAL A 133 18.38 9.17 34.73
C VAL A 133 18.67 9.07 36.23
N ALA A 134 19.91 8.79 36.61
CA ALA A 134 20.30 8.71 38.01
C ALA A 134 20.10 10.05 38.74
N THR A 135 20.52 11.16 38.13
CA THR A 135 20.34 12.50 38.70
C THR A 135 18.88 12.88 38.85
N THR A 136 18.06 12.57 37.84
CA THR A 136 16.61 12.84 37.88
C THR A 136 15.93 12.06 38.99
N LEU A 137 16.29 10.78 39.13
CA LEU A 137 15.76 9.94 40.20
C LEU A 137 16.16 10.47 41.58
N THR A 138 17.42 10.87 41.77
CA THR A 138 17.88 11.46 43.03
C THR A 138 17.13 12.76 43.36
N GLN A 139 16.91 13.64 42.38
CA GLN A 139 16.13 14.86 42.55
C GLN A 139 14.69 14.55 42.99
N LEU A 140 14.01 13.63 42.29
CA LEU A 140 12.65 13.22 42.62
C LEU A 140 12.54 12.63 44.04
N LEU A 141 13.54 11.85 44.47
CA LEU A 141 13.58 11.32 45.84
C LEU A 141 13.76 12.44 46.87
N ASN A 142 14.66 13.40 46.62
CA ASN A 142 14.86 14.54 47.51
C ASN A 142 13.59 15.39 47.62
N ASP A 143 12.93 15.69 46.52
CA ASP A 143 11.68 16.46 46.51
C ASP A 143 10.58 15.74 47.29
N ARG A 144 10.46 14.42 47.13
CA ARG A 144 9.51 13.61 47.91
C ARG A 144 9.80 13.67 49.41
N THR A 145 11.07 13.56 49.80
CA THR A 145 11.45 13.65 51.23
C THR A 145 11.13 15.03 51.82
N ARG A 146 11.37 16.09 51.05
CA ARG A 146 11.04 17.46 51.44
C ARG A 146 9.54 17.62 51.67
N ILE A 147 8.72 17.23 50.70
CA ILE A 147 7.24 17.29 50.81
C ILE A 147 6.75 16.52 52.03
N ASN A 148 7.26 15.30 52.24
CA ASN A 148 6.88 14.49 53.40
C ASN A 148 7.25 15.16 54.73
N SER A 149 8.43 15.79 54.81
CA SER A 149 8.85 16.52 56.00
C SER A 149 7.96 17.75 56.25
N ASP A 150 7.51 18.44 55.20
CA ASP A 150 6.62 19.59 55.31
C ASP A 150 5.20 19.17 55.71
N ILE A 151 4.69 18.04 55.20
CA ILE A 151 3.42 17.45 55.65
C ILE A 151 3.47 17.11 57.14
N ALA A 152 4.55 16.46 57.59
CA ALA A 152 4.71 16.10 58.99
C ALA A 152 4.76 17.35 59.90
N ARG A 153 5.49 18.40 59.47
CA ARG A 153 5.51 19.70 60.16
C ARG A 153 4.12 20.32 60.27
N VAL A 154 3.35 20.34 59.16
CA VAL A 154 1.99 20.88 59.15
C VAL A 154 1.07 20.07 60.07
N GLN A 155 1.20 18.75 60.13
CA GLN A 155 0.40 17.92 61.04
C GLN A 155 0.70 18.22 62.51
N THR A 156 1.97 18.35 62.89
CA THR A 156 2.35 18.71 64.27
C THR A 156 1.81 20.09 64.66
N GLN A 157 1.85 21.07 63.76
CA GLN A 157 1.31 22.42 64.02
C GLN A 157 -0.23 22.46 64.13
N ARG A 158 -0.93 21.46 63.58
CA ARG A 158 -2.41 21.43 63.57
C ARG A 158 -3.05 20.73 64.78
N SER A 159 -2.28 20.04 65.62
CA SER A 159 -2.76 19.48 66.90
C SER A 159 -2.27 20.41 68.02
N PRO A 160 -3.11 21.25 68.68
CA PRO A 160 -4.37 20.86 69.33
C PRO A 160 -5.52 21.89 69.17
N LEU A 161 -6.63 21.51 68.53
CA LEU A 161 -7.90 22.25 68.65
C LEU A 161 -9.12 21.33 68.88
N THR A 162 -8.91 20.01 68.97
CA THR A 162 -10.00 19.03 69.20
C THR A 162 -9.99 18.42 70.60
N GLU A 163 -9.08 18.85 71.49
CA GLU A 163 -9.05 18.41 72.90
C GLU A 163 -9.63 19.50 73.81
N ASN A 164 -10.86 19.93 73.53
CA ASN A 164 -11.73 20.58 74.52
C ASN A 164 -13.20 20.34 74.17
N LYS A 165 -13.63 19.09 74.34
CA LYS A 165 -15.03 18.65 74.32
C LYS A 165 -15.19 17.61 75.44
N GLY A 166 -15.17 18.06 76.69
CA GLY A 166 -15.29 17.15 77.82
C GLY A 166 -15.09 17.80 79.18
N CYS A 167 -15.96 18.75 79.52
CA CYS A 167 -16.54 18.95 80.85
C CYS A 167 -17.76 19.87 80.70
#